data_AF-A0A832MCG6-F1
#
_entry.id   AF-A0A832MCG6-F1
#
_cell.length_a   1.000
_cell.length_b   1.000
_cell.length_c   1.000
_cell.angle_alpha   90.00
_cell.angle_beta   90.00
_cell.angle_gamma   90.00
#
_symmetry.space_group_name_H-M   'P 1'
#
loop_
_entity.id
_entity.type
_entity.pdbx_description
1 polymer ?
#
loop_
_entity_poly.entity_id
_entity_poly.type
_entity_poly.pdbx_seq_one_letter_code
_entity_poly.pdbx_strand_id
1 'polypeptide(L)'
;MDQQLANYFFQEASKAFGFLVSEHSFAAPQLRVDEEINFAFVTFTGKNLAVECILDEREGDIDCKIARVVEGKKTTHYAVDEAGVPMREGLASLLRRHGVKERLFRRVGELDFRERIKVTLADFASMLKKHAKEVLNDSPTALS
;
A
#
# COMPACT_ATOMS: atom_id res chain seq x y z
N MET A 1 8.13 -17.79 -0.48
CA MET A 1 6.70 -17.45 -0.43
C MET A 1 5.92 -18.38 -1.34
N ASP A 2 4.73 -18.81 -0.95
CA ASP A 2 3.82 -19.56 -1.83
C ASP A 2 3.38 -18.73 -3.05
N GLN A 3 3.65 -19.23 -4.25
CA GLN A 3 3.38 -18.49 -5.49
C GLN A 3 1.87 -18.34 -5.76
N GLN A 4 1.05 -19.30 -5.32
CA GLN A 4 -0.41 -19.21 -5.50
C GLN A 4 -0.98 -18.10 -4.62
N LEU A 5 -0.51 -17.99 -3.38
CA LEU A 5 -0.84 -16.92 -2.46
C LEU A 5 -0.38 -15.55 -2.98
N ALA A 6 0.84 -15.45 -3.50
CA ALA A 6 1.34 -14.20 -4.10
C ALA A 6 0.47 -13.74 -5.28
N ASN A 7 0.07 -14.67 -6.15
CA ASN A 7 -0.82 -14.36 -7.28
C ASN A 7 -2.23 -13.97 -6.81
N TYR A 8 -2.76 -14.65 -5.79
CA TYR A 8 -4.04 -14.29 -5.17
C TYR A 8 -3.99 -12.88 -4.58
N PHE A 9 -2.93 -12.55 -3.84
CA PHE A 9 -2.71 -11.22 -3.29
C PHE A 9 -2.63 -10.15 -4.38
N PHE A 10 -1.91 -10.42 -5.47
CA PHE A 10 -1.84 -9.51 -6.62
C PHE A 10 -3.22 -9.25 -7.23
N GLN A 11 -4.05 -10.28 -7.40
CA GLN A 11 -5.40 -10.14 -7.95
C GLN A 11 -6.30 -9.29 -7.05
N GLU A 12 -6.31 -9.57 -5.74
CA GLU A 12 -7.13 -8.82 -4.78
C GLU A 12 -6.65 -7.37 -4.65
N ALA A 13 -5.34 -7.13 -4.64
CA ALA A 13 -4.78 -5.77 -4.60
C ALA A 13 -5.11 -4.99 -5.88
N SER A 14 -4.94 -5.62 -7.05
CA SER A 14 -5.31 -5.04 -8.36
C SER A 14 -6.78 -4.65 -8.42
N LYS A 15 -7.66 -5.49 -7.85
CA LYS A 15 -9.10 -5.22 -7.79
C LYS A 15 -9.43 -4.09 -6.81
N ALA A 16 -8.90 -4.13 -5.59
CA ALA A 16 -9.22 -3.15 -4.56
C ALA A 16 -8.69 -1.74 -4.92
N PHE A 17 -7.50 -1.67 -5.52
CA PHE A 17 -6.80 -0.43 -5.83
C PHE A 17 -6.86 -0.04 -7.32
N GLY A 18 -7.61 -0.75 -8.16
CA GLY A 18 -7.70 -0.47 -9.60
C GLY A 18 -8.13 0.95 -9.94
N PHE A 19 -8.84 1.61 -9.03
CA PHE A 19 -9.21 3.03 -9.14
C PHE A 19 -8.00 3.97 -9.24
N LEU A 20 -6.84 3.62 -8.67
CA LEU A 20 -5.62 4.40 -8.82
C LEU A 20 -5.22 4.55 -10.29
N VAL A 21 -5.42 3.49 -11.07
CA VAL A 21 -5.11 3.46 -12.49
C VAL A 21 -6.21 4.14 -13.29
N SER A 22 -7.48 3.77 -13.06
CA SER A 22 -8.60 4.25 -13.87
C SER A 22 -9.00 5.69 -13.58
N GLU A 23 -8.75 6.21 -12.38
CA GLU A 23 -9.23 7.53 -11.94
C GLU A 23 -8.09 8.51 -11.57
N HIS A 24 -6.88 8.02 -11.25
CA HIS A 24 -5.80 8.84 -10.68
C HIS A 24 -4.46 8.79 -11.44
N SER A 25 -4.41 8.22 -12.64
CA SER A 25 -3.21 8.19 -13.50
C SER A 25 -1.98 7.47 -12.93
N PHE A 26 -2.15 6.63 -11.91
CA PHE A 26 -1.09 5.72 -11.49
C PHE A 26 -0.86 4.64 -12.55
N ALA A 27 0.37 4.15 -12.65
CA ALA A 27 0.69 3.01 -13.51
C ALA A 27 0.00 1.72 -13.03
N ALA A 28 -0.16 0.77 -13.96
CA ALA A 28 -0.66 -0.56 -13.67
C ALA A 28 0.16 -1.25 -12.56
N PRO A 29 -0.47 -2.08 -11.71
CA PRO A 29 0.21 -2.68 -10.58
C PRO A 29 1.31 -3.63 -11.03
N GLN A 30 2.44 -3.59 -10.32
CA GLN A 30 3.55 -4.52 -10.50
C GLN A 30 3.69 -5.41 -9.26
N LEU A 31 3.78 -6.72 -9.48
CA LEU A 31 4.08 -7.70 -8.44
C LEU A 31 5.61 -7.89 -8.35
N ARG A 32 6.14 -7.78 -7.14
CA ARG A 32 7.48 -8.27 -6.78
C ARG A 32 7.34 -9.27 -5.65
N VAL A 33 7.98 -10.42 -5.81
CA VAL A 33 8.08 -11.46 -4.78
C VAL A 33 9.50 -11.44 -4.22
N ASP A 34 9.62 -11.43 -2.90
CA ASP A 34 10.87 -11.53 -2.18
C ASP A 34 10.87 -12.84 -1.39
N GLU A 35 11.52 -13.87 -1.94
CA GLU A 35 11.46 -15.22 -1.41
C GLU A 35 12.25 -15.38 -0.10
N GLU A 36 13.32 -14.59 0.08
CA GLU A 36 14.19 -14.67 1.26
C GLU A 36 13.43 -14.26 2.53
N ILE A 37 12.64 -13.19 2.43
CA ILE A 37 11.84 -12.69 3.55
C ILE A 37 10.39 -13.19 3.51
N ASN A 38 9.96 -13.84 2.43
CA ASN A 38 8.59 -14.29 2.17
C ASN A 38 7.56 -13.16 2.06
N PHE A 39 7.91 -12.12 1.30
CA PHE A 39 7.05 -10.95 1.09
C PHE A 39 6.54 -10.85 -0.34
N ALA A 40 5.28 -10.47 -0.51
CA ALA A 40 4.75 -9.97 -1.78
C ALA A 40 4.58 -8.46 -1.72
N PHE A 41 4.95 -7.77 -2.80
CA PHE A 41 4.75 -6.34 -2.96
C PHE A 41 3.95 -6.08 -4.23
N VAL A 42 2.83 -5.38 -4.11
CA VAL A 42 2.04 -4.89 -5.24
C VAL A 42 2.13 -3.38 -5.24
N THR A 43 2.81 -2.82 -6.25
CA THR A 43 3.09 -1.38 -6.32
C THR A 43 2.33 -0.72 -7.47
N PHE A 44 1.63 0.38 -7.16
CA PHE A 44 1.06 1.32 -8.12
C PHE A 44 1.90 2.59 -8.08
N THR A 45 2.51 2.96 -9.21
CA THR A 45 3.49 4.06 -9.27
C THR A 45 2.90 5.28 -9.96
N GLY A 46 2.82 6.41 -9.26
CA GLY A 46 2.55 7.74 -9.79
C GLY A 46 3.86 8.45 -10.18
N LYS A 47 3.77 9.76 -10.42
CA LYS A 47 4.94 10.60 -10.72
C LYS A 47 5.73 10.93 -9.45
N ASN A 48 5.07 11.20 -8.34
CA ASN A 48 5.70 11.65 -7.09
C ASN A 48 5.60 10.61 -5.96
N LEU A 49 4.60 9.75 -5.99
CA LEU A 49 4.30 8.76 -4.97
C LEU A 49 4.04 7.39 -5.58
N ALA A 50 4.23 6.36 -4.76
CA ALA A 50 3.81 4.99 -5.03
C ALA A 50 2.94 4.50 -3.87
N VAL A 51 1.89 3.77 -4.21
CA VAL A 51 1.05 3.02 -3.26
C VAL A 51 1.50 1.58 -3.31
N GLU A 52 1.92 1.05 -2.17
CA GLU A 52 2.50 -0.29 -2.06
C GLU A 52 1.69 -1.14 -1.08
N CYS A 53 1.04 -2.17 -1.59
CA CYS A 53 0.42 -3.22 -0.77
C CYS A 53 1.48 -4.30 -0.49
N ILE A 54 1.56 -4.72 0.77
CA ILE A 54 2.59 -5.66 1.25
C ILE A 54 1.88 -6.84 1.92
N LEU A 55 2.30 -8.05 1.56
CA LEU A 55 1.93 -9.28 2.25
C LEU A 55 3.18 -9.87 2.89
N ASP A 56 3.15 -10.08 4.20
CA ASP A 56 4.10 -10.91 4.93
C ASP A 56 3.44 -12.27 5.18
N GLU A 57 3.87 -13.30 4.45
CA GLU A 57 3.30 -14.64 4.58
C GLU A 57 3.62 -15.27 5.95
N ARG A 58 4.78 -14.95 6.55
CA ARG A 58 5.24 -15.59 7.78
C ARG A 58 4.44 -15.13 8.98
N GLU A 59 4.21 -13.83 9.06
CA GLU A 59 3.43 -13.22 10.15
C GLU A 59 1.94 -13.17 9.83
N GLY A 60 1.56 -13.48 8.58
CA GLY A 60 0.19 -13.37 8.10
C GLY A 60 -0.32 -11.93 8.15
N ASP A 61 0.56 -10.97 7.87
CA ASP A 61 0.30 -9.54 7.95
C ASP A 61 0.07 -8.93 6.56
N ILE A 62 -0.81 -7.92 6.50
CA ILE A 62 -1.11 -7.17 5.28
C ILE A 62 -1.03 -5.68 5.61
N ASP A 63 -0.16 -4.97 4.90
CA ASP A 63 0.04 -3.53 5.10
C ASP A 63 -0.08 -2.77 3.77
N CYS A 64 -0.29 -1.46 3.88
CA CYS A 64 -0.29 -0.53 2.76
C CYS A 64 0.58 0.67 3.10
N LYS A 65 1.58 0.93 2.27
CA LYS A 65 2.55 2.03 2.45
C LYS A 65 2.48 3.02 1.31
N ILE A 66 2.74 4.27 1.64
CA ILE A 66 2.93 5.37 0.70
C ILE A 66 4.42 5.65 0.65
N ALA A 67 5.01 5.60 -0.55
CA ALA A 67 6.43 5.79 -0.76
C ALA A 67 6.68 6.91 -1.78
N ARG A 68 7.73 7.71 -1.60
CA ARG A 68 8.15 8.68 -2.61
C ARG A 68 8.67 7.99 -3.86
N VAL A 69 8.42 8.62 -5.00
CA VAL A 69 9.04 8.32 -6.29
C VAL A 69 10.09 9.39 -6.56
N VAL A 70 11.32 8.95 -6.77
CA VAL A 70 12.48 9.77 -7.08
C VAL A 70 13.03 9.28 -8.41
N GLU A 71 13.18 10.19 -9.37
CA GLU A 71 13.66 9.85 -10.73
C GLU A 71 12.85 8.73 -11.40
N GLY A 72 11.52 8.74 -11.20
CA GLY A 72 10.60 7.76 -11.78
C GLY A 72 10.67 6.37 -11.13
N LYS A 73 11.44 6.20 -10.05
CA LYS A 73 11.53 4.96 -9.29
C LYS A 73 11.05 5.17 -7.87
N LYS A 74 10.29 4.20 -7.34
CA LYS A 74 9.99 4.15 -5.91
C LYS A 74 11.29 4.15 -5.11
N THR A 75 11.33 4.95 -4.06
CA THR A 75 12.45 4.99 -3.12
C THR A 75 12.79 3.60 -2.55
N THR A 76 14.08 3.38 -2.31
CA THR A 76 14.59 2.19 -1.59
C THR A 76 14.69 2.44 -0.08
N HIS A 77 14.55 3.69 0.38
CA HIS A 77 14.59 4.02 1.79
C HIS A 77 13.43 3.39 2.54
N TYR A 78 13.72 2.87 3.74
CA TYR A 78 12.71 2.20 4.55
C TYR A 78 11.66 3.17 5.12
N ALA A 79 12.09 4.35 5.57
CA ALA A 79 11.23 5.36 6.19
C ALA A 79 11.66 6.80 5.89
N VAL A 80 12.90 7.18 6.23
CA VAL A 80 13.48 8.50 5.94
C VAL A 80 14.76 8.40 5.11
N ASP A 81 15.13 9.48 4.43
CA ASP A 81 16.45 9.61 3.80
C ASP A 81 17.54 10.05 4.80
N GLU A 82 18.76 10.27 4.29
CA GLU A 82 19.91 10.70 5.09
C GLU A 82 19.73 12.10 5.71
N ALA A 83 18.86 12.93 5.13
CA ALA A 83 18.52 14.26 5.65
C ALA A 83 17.33 14.23 6.63
N GLY A 84 16.77 13.05 6.91
CA GLY A 84 15.59 12.88 7.78
C GLY A 84 14.26 13.21 7.10
N VAL A 85 14.23 13.35 5.78
CA VAL A 85 13.00 13.60 5.02
C VAL A 85 12.18 12.31 4.94
N PRO A 86 10.86 12.34 5.23
CA PRO A 86 9.99 11.18 5.07
C PRO A 86 9.94 10.69 3.63
N MET A 87 10.38 9.44 3.41
CA MET A 87 10.42 8.76 2.11
C MET A 87 9.35 7.67 2.01
N ARG A 88 8.96 7.02 3.11
CA ARG A 88 7.95 5.95 3.12
C ARG A 88 7.24 5.87 4.47
N GLU A 89 5.92 5.75 4.45
CA GLU A 89 5.11 5.67 5.67
C GLU A 89 3.91 4.72 5.48
N GLY A 90 3.46 4.06 6.54
CA GLY A 90 2.22 3.28 6.51
C GLY A 90 1.00 4.17 6.36
N LEU A 91 0.07 3.81 5.45
CA LEU A 91 -1.12 4.61 5.15
C LEU A 91 -1.95 4.89 6.40
N ALA A 92 -2.16 3.89 7.27
CA ALA A 92 -2.91 4.08 8.50
C ALA A 92 -2.21 5.08 9.45
N SER A 93 -0.88 5.04 9.54
CA SER A 93 -0.09 5.99 10.34
C SER A 93 -0.17 7.40 9.78
N LEU A 94 -0.01 7.54 8.45
CA LEU A 94 -0.13 8.80 7.73
C LEU A 94 -1.49 9.46 7.97
N LEU A 95 -2.58 8.70 7.84
CA LEU A 95 -3.94 9.21 8.05
C LEU A 95 -4.18 9.62 9.51
N ARG A 96 -3.67 8.85 10.48
CA ARG A 96 -3.76 9.22 11.89
C ARG A 96 -3.00 10.52 12.18
N ARG A 97 -1.81 10.70 11.58
CA ARG A 97 -1.02 11.93 11.68
C ARG A 97 -1.76 13.14 11.11
N HIS A 98 -2.55 12.94 10.06
CA HIS A 98 -3.46 13.96 9.51
C HIS A 98 -4.81 14.07 10.25
N GLY A 99 -4.95 13.46 11.44
CA GLY A 99 -6.09 13.65 12.31
C GLY A 99 -7.30 12.75 12.05
N VAL A 100 -7.16 11.72 11.21
CA VAL A 100 -8.23 10.72 11.00
C VAL A 100 -8.34 9.84 12.24
N LYS A 101 -9.50 9.91 12.91
CA LYS A 101 -9.81 9.16 14.14
C LYS A 101 -10.80 8.01 13.94
N GLU A 102 -11.28 7.82 12.71
CA GLU A 102 -12.22 6.75 12.37
C GLU A 102 -11.58 5.38 12.62
N ARG A 103 -12.41 4.40 12.97
CA ARG A 103 -11.98 3.02 13.00
C ARG A 103 -11.68 2.57 11.56
N LEU A 104 -10.40 2.46 11.27
CA LEU A 104 -9.90 2.22 9.92
C LEU A 104 -10.13 0.78 9.43
N PHE A 105 -10.15 -0.22 10.32
CA PHE A 105 -10.23 -1.63 9.94
C PHE A 105 -11.45 -2.35 10.51
N ARG A 106 -12.05 -3.22 9.68
CA ARG A 106 -13.01 -4.24 10.08
C ARG A 106 -12.34 -5.30 10.97
N ARG A 107 -13.13 -6.03 11.77
CA ARG A 107 -12.60 -7.17 12.53
C ARG A 107 -12.33 -8.32 11.57
N VAL A 108 -11.11 -8.84 11.58
CA VAL A 108 -10.67 -9.92 10.67
C VAL A 108 -10.15 -11.16 11.41
N GLY A 109 -10.21 -11.19 12.75
CA GLY A 109 -9.56 -12.23 13.56
C GLY A 109 -10.16 -13.64 13.43
N GLU A 110 -11.40 -13.76 12.97
CA GLU A 110 -12.10 -15.06 12.78
C GLU A 110 -12.11 -15.51 11.31
N LEU A 111 -11.58 -14.70 10.40
CA LEU A 111 -11.54 -15.00 8.97
C LEU A 111 -10.33 -15.87 8.64
N ASP A 112 -10.47 -16.75 7.64
CA ASP A 112 -9.32 -17.41 7.04
C ASP A 112 -8.38 -16.40 6.36
N PHE A 113 -7.13 -16.80 6.13
CA PHE A 113 -6.10 -15.87 5.68
C PHE A 113 -6.39 -15.23 4.31
N ARG A 114 -7.03 -15.95 3.38
CA ARG A 114 -7.37 -15.39 2.06
C ARG A 114 -8.48 -14.35 2.18
N GLU A 115 -9.50 -14.63 2.99
CA GLU A 115 -10.55 -13.63 3.24
C GLU A 115 -10.01 -12.43 4.04
N ARG A 116 -9.05 -12.64 4.95
CA ARG A 116 -8.32 -11.54 5.62
C ARG A 116 -7.62 -10.64 4.61
N ILE A 117 -6.90 -11.18 3.63
CA ILE A 117 -6.23 -10.41 2.56
C ILE A 117 -7.25 -9.50 1.86
N LYS A 118 -8.35 -10.08 1.38
CA LYS A 118 -9.39 -9.36 0.64
C LYS A 118 -10.03 -8.25 1.46
N VAL A 119 -10.39 -8.53 2.71
CA VAL A 119 -11.03 -7.55 3.60
C VAL A 119 -10.07 -6.42 3.96
N THR A 120 -8.82 -6.73 4.31
CA THR A 120 -7.81 -5.73 4.69
C THR A 120 -7.44 -4.82 3.52
N LEU A 121 -7.25 -5.37 2.31
CA LEU A 121 -6.98 -4.58 1.11
C LEU A 121 -8.15 -3.64 0.77
N ALA A 122 -9.39 -4.14 0.89
CA ALA A 122 -10.57 -3.31 0.68
C ALA A 122 -10.70 -2.19 1.72
N ASP A 123 -10.31 -2.44 2.97
CA ASP A 123 -10.27 -1.42 4.03
C ASP A 123 -9.25 -0.32 3.67
N PHE A 124 -8.01 -0.69 3.34
CA PHE A 124 -7.00 0.28 2.93
C PHE A 124 -7.42 1.08 1.69
N ALA A 125 -8.00 0.43 0.68
CA ALA A 125 -8.51 1.12 -0.50
C ALA A 125 -9.60 2.13 -0.14
N SER A 126 -10.53 1.76 0.76
CA SER A 126 -11.57 2.67 1.25
C SER A 126 -10.98 3.86 2.01
N MET A 127 -9.99 3.63 2.88
CA MET A 127 -9.28 4.70 3.59
C MET A 127 -8.62 5.67 2.62
N LEU A 128 -7.92 5.13 1.61
CA LEU A 128 -7.23 5.93 0.62
C LEU A 128 -8.23 6.82 -0.14
N LYS A 129 -9.35 6.24 -0.62
CA LYS A 129 -10.42 6.98 -1.29
C LYS A 129 -11.02 8.09 -0.45
N LYS A 130 -11.30 7.80 0.83
CA LYS A 130 -12.05 8.69 1.70
C LYS A 130 -11.19 9.82 2.27
N HIS A 131 -9.93 9.52 2.58
CA HIS A 131 -9.14 10.38 3.47
C HIS A 131 -7.79 10.83 2.89
N ALA A 132 -7.28 10.20 1.82
CA ALA A 132 -5.93 10.43 1.33
C ALA A 132 -5.88 11.26 0.03
N LYS A 133 -6.63 12.37 -0.04
CA LYS A 133 -6.74 13.19 -1.27
C LYS A 133 -5.38 13.61 -1.84
N GLU A 134 -4.43 13.98 -0.98
CA GLU A 134 -3.07 14.33 -1.42
C GLU A 134 -2.34 13.16 -2.08
N VAL A 135 -2.52 11.93 -1.58
CA VAL A 135 -1.95 10.73 -2.20
C VAL A 135 -2.62 10.45 -3.55
N LEU A 136 -3.95 10.56 -3.60
CA LEU A 136 -4.72 10.35 -4.84
C LEU A 136 -4.40 11.37 -5.94
N ASN A 137 -4.04 12.59 -5.54
CA ASN A 137 -3.57 13.63 -6.45
C ASN A 137 -2.08 13.51 -6.78
N ASP A 138 -1.41 12.45 -6.29
CA ASP A 138 0.02 12.23 -6.46
C ASP A 138 0.85 13.45 -6.01
N SER A 139 0.48 14.05 -4.87
CA SER A 139 1.07 15.28 -4.37
C SER A 139 2.47 15.03 -3.80
N PRO A 140 3.51 15.80 -4.19
CA PRO A 140 4.86 15.63 -3.65
C PRO A 140 4.96 15.97 -2.16
N THR A 141 3.94 16.58 -1.55
CA THR A 141 3.91 16.92 -0.12
C THR A 141 3.07 15.95 0.71
N ALA A 142 2.52 14.88 0.12
CA ALA A 142 1.61 13.98 0.83
C ALA A 142 2.24 13.26 2.04
N LEU A 143 3.57 13.19 2.12
CA LEU A 143 4.29 12.58 3.24
C LEU A 143 4.87 13.61 4.23
N SER A 144 4.70 14.91 3.95
CA SER A 144 5.26 16.00 4.77
C SER A 144 4.43 16.31 6.01
#